data_AF-A0A3D3S9S9-F1
#
_entry.id   AF-A0A3D3S9S9-F1
#
_cell.length_a   1.000
_cell.length_b   1.000
_cell.length_c   1.000
_cell.angle_alpha   90.00
_cell.angle_beta   90.00
_cell.angle_gamma   90.00
#
_symmetry.space_group_name_H-M   'P 1'
#
loop_
_entity.id
_entity.type
_entity.pdbx_description
1 polymer ?
#
loop_
_entity_poly.entity_id
_entity_poly.type
_entity_poly.pdbx_seq_one_letter_code
_entity_poly.pdbx_strand_id
1 'polypeptide(L)' 'SIGSLEPGKRADFLILDAPEARHLAYHVGMNIVRRVIKDGEMVIG' A
#
# COMPACT_ATOMS: atom_id res chain seq x y z
N SER A 1 -10.23 3.16 12.83
CA SER A 1 -10.48 3.96 11.61
C SER A 1 -9.52 3.49 10.52
N ILE A 2 -9.95 3.40 9.25
CA ILE A 2 -9.19 2.84 8.10
C ILE A 2 -9.33 3.73 6.85
N GLY A 3 -8.50 3.48 5.82
CA GLY A 3 -8.62 4.11 4.49
C GLY A 3 -7.87 5.44 4.30
N SER A 4 -7.02 5.81 5.25
CA SER A 4 -6.19 7.02 5.22
C SER A 4 -4.99 6.86 6.17
N LEU A 5 -3.90 7.58 5.89
CA LEU A 5 -2.67 7.51 6.67
C LEU A 5 -2.53 8.75 7.54
N GLU A 6 -2.99 8.64 8.78
CA GLU A 6 -2.92 9.67 9.81
C GLU A 6 -2.60 9.02 11.16
N PRO A 7 -1.94 9.73 12.10
CA PRO A 7 -1.68 9.22 13.44
C PRO A 7 -2.95 8.70 14.14
N GLY A 8 -2.85 7.56 14.82
CA GLY A 8 -3.97 6.92 15.52
C GLY A 8 -4.92 6.10 14.63
N LYS A 9 -4.71 6.07 13.31
CA LYS A 9 -5.42 5.14 12.39
C LYS A 9 -4.68 3.80 12.31
N ARG A 10 -5.38 2.77 11.81
CA ARG A 10 -4.74 1.46 11.57
C ARG A 10 -3.64 1.61 10.53
N ALA A 11 -2.52 0.94 10.77
CA ALA A 11 -1.38 0.88 9.88
C ALA A 11 -1.64 -0.14 8.74
N ASP A 12 -2.67 0.13 7.95
CA ASP A 12 -3.06 -0.68 6.79
C ASP A 12 -2.63 0.06 5.52
N PHE A 13 -1.56 -0.41 4.87
CA PHE A 13 -1.04 0.24 3.65
C PHE A 13 -0.20 -0.70 2.78
N LEU A 14 0.04 -0.25 1.56
CA LEU A 14 0.86 -0.94 0.56
C LEU A 14 2.17 -0.17 0.35
N ILE A 15 3.25 -0.90 0.14
CA ILE A 15 4.45 -0.36 -0.52
C ILE A 15 4.39 -0.82 -1.98
N LEU A 16 4.46 0.14 -2.91
CA LEU A 16 4.46 -0.14 -4.35
C LEU A 16 5.89 -0.10 -4.88
N ASP A 17 6.20 -0.99 -5.81
CA ASP A 17 7.42 -0.90 -6.63
C ASP A 17 7.16 0.07 -7.79
N ALA A 18 7.07 1.35 -7.45
CA ALA A 18 6.75 2.42 -8.39
C ALA A 18 7.40 3.74 -7.97
N PRO A 19 7.82 4.58 -8.94
CA PRO A 19 8.42 5.89 -8.63
C PRO A 19 7.45 6.89 -7.97
N GLU A 20 6.15 6.77 -8.24
CA GLU A 20 5.13 7.68 -7.72
C GLU A 20 3.73 7.06 -7.80
N ALA A 21 2.80 7.53 -6.96
CA ALA A 21 1.46 6.97 -6.81
C ALA A 21 0.64 6.90 -8.12
N ARG A 22 0.89 7.79 -9.09
CA ARG A 22 0.20 7.81 -10.39
C ARG A 22 0.39 6.53 -11.19
N HIS A 23 1.49 5.80 -10.98
CA HIS A 23 1.76 4.53 -11.66
C HIS A 23 0.69 3.47 -11.37
N LEU A 24 0.05 3.52 -10.19
CA LEU A 24 -1.04 2.61 -9.82
C LEU A 24 -2.23 2.73 -10.78
N ALA A 25 -2.55 3.94 -11.22
CA ALA A 25 -3.70 4.18 -12.09
C ALA A 25 -3.44 3.74 -13.55
N TYR A 26 -2.19 3.80 -14.01
CA TYR A 26 -1.84 3.52 -15.42
C TYR A 26 -1.30 2.11 -15.67
N HIS A 27 -0.84 1.37 -14.65
CA HIS A 27 -0.39 -0.02 -14.76
C HIS A 27 -1.51 -1.02 -14.43
N VAL A 28 -2.69 -0.82 -15.05
CA VAL A 28 -3.86 -1.69 -14.83
C VAL A 28 -3.54 -3.10 -15.31
N GLY A 29 -3.84 -4.11 -14.47
CA GLY A 29 -3.63 -5.53 -14.77
C GLY A 29 -2.28 -6.09 -14.35
N MET A 30 -1.39 -5.26 -13.80
CA MET A 30 -0.10 -5.69 -13.23
C MET A 30 -0.14 -5.59 -11.72
N ASN A 31 0.45 -6.57 -11.01
CA ASN A 31 0.67 -6.45 -9.58
C ASN A 31 2.01 -5.75 -9.32
N ILE A 32 1.96 -4.45 -9.01
CA ILE A 32 3.13 -3.64 -8.63
C ILE A 32 3.31 -3.55 -7.11
N VAL A 33 2.56 -4.33 -6.33
CA VAL A 33 2.68 -4.33 -4.87
C VAL A 33 3.97 -5.02 -4.47
N ARG A 34 4.84 -4.29 -3.77
CA ARG A 34 6.08 -4.81 -3.21
C ARG A 34 5.84 -5.45 -1.84
N ARG A 35 5.03 -4.81 -0.99
CA ARG A 35 4.71 -5.29 0.37
C ARG A 35 3.30 -4.92 0.78
N VAL A 36 2.71 -5.73 1.64
CA VAL A 36 1.42 -5.46 2.28
C VAL A 36 1.62 -5.41 3.79
N ILE A 37 1.20 -4.30 4.39
CA ILE A 37 1.20 -4.09 5.83
C ILE A 37 -0.26 -4.04 6.28
N LYS A 38 -0.62 -4.85 7.28
CA LYS A 38 -1.95 -4.90 7.88
C LYS A 38 -1.83 -4.93 9.39
N ASP A 39 -2.58 -4.07 10.07
CA ASP A 39 -2.53 -3.89 11.52
C ASP A 39 -1.10 -3.68 12.05
N GLY A 40 -0.23 -3.04 11.24
CA GLY A 40 1.17 -2.80 11.56
C GLY A 40 2.13 -3.95 11.24
N GLU A 41 1.62 -5.11 10.83
CA GLU A 41 2.41 -6.30 10.53
C GLU A 41 2.60 -6.49 9.01
N MET A 42 3.80 -6.92 8.61
CA MET A 42 4.05 -7.29 7.22
C MET A 42 3.45 -8.67 6.94
N VAL A 43 2.42 -8.72 6.10
CA VAL A 43 1.71 -9.98 5.77
C VAL A 43 2.12 -10.54 4.40
N ILE A 44 2.71 -9.71 3.54
CA ILE A 44 3.28 -10.09 2.23
C ILE A 44 4.57 -9.26 2.03
N GLY A 45 5.65 -9.92 1.59
CA GLY A 45 6.98 -9.31 1.42
C GLY A 45 7.73 -9.77 0.19
#